data_AF-A0A9D9F3M0-F1
#
_entry.id   AF-A0A9D9F3M0-F1
#
_cell.length_a   1.000
_cell.length_b   1.000
_cell.length_c   1.000
_cell.angle_alpha   90.00
_cell.angle_beta   90.00
_cell.angle_gamma   90.00
#
_symmetry.space_group_name_H-M   'P 1'
#
loop_
_entity.id
_entity.type
_entity.pdbx_description
1 polymer ?
#
loop_
_entity_poly.entity_id
_entity_poly.type
_entity_poly.pdbx_seq_one_letter_code
_entity_poly.pdbx_strand_id
1 'polypeptide(L)'
;MKRFALALCVPLLAPGFALAAGQTHEAAPMMAPAQKPLTADDLVNEANAPQRSESAKTILDRFTAGLGQTNPRIAIFWNRAFNDQISDWASRRRVVVSGTGSVRGEVPEGDLNLDGESRAAVQSETRSGRSSGPAAPAFDLQSGFVSQLSRAGVRVVDRNAIMRITDNALEDGTFERLSPDQARLEMRALDQHADYLLVLSEVAADQFQIRVLSVKDGSVAALVSSNGMPPETEEDRRWVATDRGFEKRERRVSLKDVGQELALQTLEAL
;
A
#
# COMPACT_ATOMS: atom_id res chain seq x y z
N MET A 1 -56.18 -49.61 -18.55
CA MET A 1 -57.15 -50.35 -17.70
C MET A 1 -56.41 -50.67 -16.41
N LYS A 2 -56.74 -50.29 -15.16
CA LYS A 2 -57.94 -49.88 -14.38
C LYS A 2 -57.42 -48.91 -13.28
N ARG A 3 -57.88 -47.66 -13.14
CA ARG A 3 -58.99 -47.10 -12.32
C ARG A 3 -59.06 -47.50 -10.83
N PHE A 4 -58.74 -46.51 -9.97
CA PHE A 4 -59.38 -46.03 -8.71
C PHE A 4 -60.03 -46.99 -7.70
N ALA A 5 -59.64 -46.83 -6.42
CA ALA A 5 -60.51 -46.69 -5.23
C ALA A 5 -59.59 -46.38 -4.01
N LEU A 6 -59.43 -45.11 -3.59
CA LEU A 6 -60.19 -44.44 -2.51
C LEU A 6 -60.83 -45.38 -1.47
N ALA A 7 -60.22 -45.45 -0.29
CA ALA A 7 -60.90 -45.86 0.94
C ALA A 7 -60.40 -44.97 2.09
N LEU A 8 -61.29 -44.07 2.49
CA LEU A 8 -61.20 -43.14 3.60
C LEU A 8 -61.67 -43.87 4.86
N CYS A 9 -60.85 -43.97 5.91
CA CYS A 9 -61.31 -44.31 7.26
C CYS A 9 -60.35 -43.75 8.32
N VAL A 10 -60.82 -42.70 8.99
CA VAL A 10 -60.34 -42.05 10.22
C VAL A 10 -61.61 -41.88 11.07
N PRO A 11 -61.61 -41.81 12.43
CA PRO A 11 -60.56 -41.96 13.45
C PRO A 11 -60.92 -42.95 14.58
N LEU A 12 -60.00 -43.23 15.52
CA LEU A 12 -60.31 -43.13 16.96
C LEU A 12 -59.04 -43.12 17.83
N LEU A 13 -59.07 -42.18 18.78
CA LEU A 13 -58.02 -41.74 19.69
C LEU A 13 -57.38 -42.85 20.53
N ALA A 14 -56.06 -42.77 20.69
CA ALA A 14 -55.37 -43.07 21.93
C ALA A 14 -54.22 -42.05 22.13
N PRO A 15 -54.23 -41.22 23.19
CA PRO A 15 -53.13 -40.31 23.49
C PRO A 15 -52.05 -41.08 24.27
N GLY A 16 -51.12 -41.70 23.54
CA GLY A 16 -49.88 -42.21 24.12
C GLY A 16 -48.86 -41.09 24.23
N PHE A 17 -48.81 -40.42 25.39
CA PHE A 17 -47.66 -39.61 25.77
C PHE A 17 -46.43 -40.53 25.85
N ALA A 18 -45.60 -40.54 24.80
CA ALA A 18 -44.24 -41.05 24.87
C ALA A 18 -43.31 -39.86 24.64
N LEU A 19 -42.78 -39.36 25.75
CA LEU A 19 -41.62 -38.50 25.82
C LEU A 19 -40.51 -39.11 24.94
N ALA A 20 -40.26 -38.52 23.78
CA ALA A 20 -38.97 -38.67 23.12
C ALA A 20 -37.95 -37.92 23.98
N ALA A 21 -37.45 -38.61 25.00
CA ALA A 21 -36.33 -38.18 25.80
C ALA A 21 -35.18 -37.81 24.85
N GLY A 22 -34.63 -36.61 25.04
CA GLY A 22 -33.45 -36.16 24.31
C GLY A 22 -32.38 -37.23 24.42
N GLN A 23 -31.87 -37.66 23.27
CA GLN A 23 -30.65 -38.45 23.23
C GLN A 23 -29.54 -37.56 23.78
N THR A 24 -29.25 -37.73 25.07
CA THR A 24 -28.04 -37.21 25.68
C THR A 24 -26.89 -37.95 25.01
N HIS A 25 -26.31 -37.35 23.99
CA HIS A 25 -25.05 -37.81 23.45
C HIS A 25 -24.02 -37.71 24.56
N GLU A 26 -23.43 -38.84 24.95
CA GLU A 26 -22.29 -38.85 25.85
C GLU A 26 -21.19 -38.03 25.17
N ALA A 27 -20.77 -36.93 25.81
CA ALA A 27 -19.71 -36.10 25.26
C ALA A 27 -18.49 -36.99 25.06
N ALA A 28 -18.11 -37.22 23.80
CA ALA A 28 -16.90 -37.96 23.49
C ALA A 28 -15.75 -37.33 24.28
N PRO A 29 -14.92 -38.13 24.99
CA PRO A 29 -13.82 -37.58 25.77
C PRO A 29 -12.94 -36.78 24.83
N MET A 30 -12.80 -35.47 25.10
CA MET A 30 -11.94 -34.59 24.31
C MET A 30 -10.50 -35.08 24.49
N MET A 31 -10.01 -35.90 23.55
CA MET A 31 -8.62 -36.35 23.47
C MET A 31 -7.73 -35.35 22.72
N ALA A 32 -8.05 -34.05 22.81
CA ALA A 32 -7.07 -33.04 22.43
C ALA A 32 -6.10 -32.92 23.60
N PRO A 33 -4.77 -33.07 23.40
CA PRO A 33 -3.81 -32.77 24.46
C PRO A 33 -4.10 -31.36 24.97
N ALA A 34 -4.15 -31.19 26.30
CA ALA A 34 -4.38 -29.90 26.92
C ALA A 34 -3.31 -28.92 26.45
N GLN A 35 -3.63 -28.11 25.44
CA GLN A 35 -2.76 -27.03 25.02
C GLN A 35 -2.71 -26.03 26.17
N LYS A 36 -1.50 -25.69 26.62
CA LYS A 36 -1.29 -24.64 27.61
C LYS A 36 -2.06 -23.40 27.11
N PRO A 37 -2.95 -22.80 27.91
CA PRO A 37 -3.64 -21.59 27.49
C PRO A 37 -2.58 -20.52 27.17
N LEU A 38 -2.71 -19.86 26.01
CA LEU A 38 -1.81 -18.78 25.64
C LEU A 38 -1.87 -17.70 26.73
N THR A 39 -0.70 -17.37 27.28
CA THR A 39 -0.56 -16.24 28.18
C THR A 39 -0.42 -14.94 27.38
N ALA A 40 -0.61 -13.79 28.04
CA ALA A 40 -0.35 -12.50 27.42
C ALA A 40 1.10 -12.41 26.91
N ASP A 41 2.05 -13.00 27.63
CA ASP A 41 3.46 -13.05 27.24
C ASP A 41 3.68 -13.92 26.00
N ASP A 42 2.97 -15.04 25.88
CA ASP A 42 3.03 -15.91 24.69
C ASP A 42 2.54 -15.15 23.44
N LEU A 43 1.48 -14.34 23.56
CA LEU A 43 0.96 -13.51 22.46
C LEU A 43 1.93 -12.39 22.04
N VAL A 44 2.58 -11.75 23.01
CA VAL A 44 3.59 -10.72 22.72
C VAL A 44 4.81 -11.34 22.04
N ASN A 45 5.26 -12.51 22.51
CA ASN A 45 6.37 -13.22 21.90
C ASN A 45 6.06 -13.67 20.46
N GLU A 46 4.85 -14.16 20.21
CA GLU A 46 4.40 -14.55 18.87
C GLU A 46 4.32 -13.33 17.94
N ALA A 47 3.79 -12.20 18.41
CA ALA A 47 3.72 -10.96 17.63
C ALA A 47 5.09 -10.41 17.23
N ASN A 48 6.12 -10.64 18.06
CA ASN A 48 7.50 -10.20 17.83
C ASN A 48 8.39 -11.29 17.19
N ALA A 49 7.83 -12.46 16.86
CA ALA A 49 8.62 -13.53 16.26
C ALA A 49 8.98 -13.18 14.80
N PRO A 50 10.13 -13.66 14.28
CA PRO A 50 10.47 -13.56 12.87
C PRO A 50 9.39 -14.20 11.99
N GLN A 51 8.90 -13.47 10.99
CA GLN A 51 7.76 -13.90 10.17
C GLN A 51 8.16 -14.54 8.83
N ARG A 52 9.44 -14.44 8.45
CA ARG A 52 9.95 -15.03 7.21
C ARG A 52 10.00 -16.55 7.30
N SER A 53 9.50 -17.24 6.28
CA SER A 53 9.43 -18.70 6.28
C SER A 53 10.69 -19.36 5.74
N GLU A 54 11.43 -18.67 4.88
CA GLU A 54 12.59 -19.20 4.18
C GLU A 54 13.93 -18.55 4.56
N SER A 55 15.01 -19.20 4.16
CA SER A 55 16.36 -18.63 4.28
C SER A 55 16.54 -17.48 3.29
N ALA A 56 17.27 -16.43 3.69
CA ALA A 56 17.58 -15.30 2.82
C ALA A 56 18.23 -15.73 1.49
N LYS A 57 19.09 -16.76 1.53
CA LYS A 57 19.73 -17.30 0.33
C LYS A 57 18.72 -17.92 -0.63
N THR A 58 17.80 -18.74 -0.11
CA THR A 58 16.77 -19.39 -0.92
C THR A 58 15.88 -18.37 -1.61
N ILE A 59 15.45 -17.34 -0.89
CA ILE A 59 14.62 -16.25 -1.42
C ILE A 59 15.36 -15.52 -2.55
N LEU A 60 16.60 -15.11 -2.31
CA LEU A 60 17.41 -14.40 -3.30
C LEU A 60 17.67 -15.26 -4.55
N ASP A 61 18.02 -16.53 -4.37
CA ASP A 61 18.30 -17.45 -5.48
C ASP A 61 17.04 -17.67 -6.33
N ARG A 62 15.88 -17.89 -5.70
CA ARG A 62 14.58 -18.03 -6.39
C ARG A 62 14.20 -16.77 -7.14
N PHE A 63 14.23 -15.62 -6.46
CA PHE A 63 13.86 -14.35 -7.07
C PHE A 63 14.76 -14.03 -8.26
N THR A 64 16.08 -14.24 -8.10
CA THR A 64 17.06 -14.04 -9.17
C THR A 64 16.84 -14.98 -10.35
N ALA A 65 16.42 -16.24 -10.10
CA ALA A 65 16.08 -17.19 -11.17
C ALA A 65 14.77 -16.82 -11.91
N GLY A 66 13.86 -16.12 -11.25
CA GLY A 66 12.61 -15.63 -11.81
C GLY A 66 12.70 -14.16 -12.24
N LEU A 67 11.94 -13.29 -11.58
CA LEU A 67 11.79 -11.88 -11.92
C LEU A 67 13.13 -11.13 -11.95
N GLY A 68 14.06 -11.48 -11.06
CA GLY A 68 15.37 -10.85 -10.95
C GLY A 68 16.21 -10.96 -12.23
N GLN A 69 16.04 -11.98 -13.08
CA GLN A 69 16.73 -12.04 -14.38
C GLN A 69 16.41 -10.86 -15.29
N THR A 70 15.21 -10.29 -15.14
CA THR A 70 14.76 -9.13 -15.92
C THR A 70 15.27 -7.80 -15.36
N ASN A 71 15.94 -7.82 -14.21
CA ASN A 71 16.38 -6.63 -13.46
C ASN A 71 15.25 -5.58 -13.33
N PRO A 72 14.13 -5.95 -12.67
CA PRO A 72 12.92 -5.14 -12.67
C PRO A 72 13.20 -3.76 -12.06
N ARG A 73 12.59 -2.72 -12.65
CA ARG A 73 12.67 -1.35 -12.11
C ARG A 73 11.51 -1.13 -11.16
N ILE A 74 11.81 -0.84 -9.89
CA ILE A 74 10.79 -0.66 -8.85
C ILE A 74 10.87 0.75 -8.29
N ALA A 75 9.78 1.52 -8.43
CA ALA A 75 9.61 2.80 -7.76
C ALA A 75 9.08 2.56 -6.35
N ILE A 76 9.61 3.28 -5.36
CA ILE A 76 9.17 3.13 -3.96
C ILE A 76 8.46 4.39 -3.46
N PHE A 77 7.28 4.20 -2.89
CA PHE A 77 6.53 5.21 -2.15
C PHE A 77 6.68 4.91 -0.66
N TRP A 78 7.39 5.81 0.02
CA TRP A 78 7.66 5.69 1.44
C TRP A 78 6.61 6.41 2.27
N ASN A 79 5.93 5.67 3.14
CA ASN A 79 4.82 6.11 3.99
C ASN A 79 3.71 6.87 3.26
N ARG A 80 3.66 6.78 1.93
CA ARG A 80 2.74 7.56 1.10
C ARG A 80 1.78 6.63 0.40
N ALA A 81 0.49 6.88 0.57
CA ALA A 81 -0.54 6.23 -0.23
C ALA A 81 -0.40 6.60 -1.72
N PHE A 82 -0.57 5.61 -2.59
CA PHE A 82 -0.86 5.84 -3.99
C PHE A 82 -2.33 6.28 -4.10
N ASN A 83 -2.55 7.54 -4.44
CA ASN A 83 -3.85 8.21 -4.35
C ASN A 83 -4.75 7.82 -5.52
N ASP A 84 -6.06 7.76 -5.30
CA ASP A 84 -7.07 7.53 -6.33
C ASP A 84 -7.46 8.82 -7.09
N GLN A 85 -7.05 9.98 -6.58
CA GLN A 85 -7.32 11.28 -7.20
C GLN A 85 -6.39 11.58 -8.37
N ILE A 86 -6.97 11.73 -9.55
CA ILE A 86 -6.27 12.00 -10.82
C ILE A 86 -6.04 13.52 -11.04
N SER A 87 -6.78 14.38 -10.32
CA SER A 87 -6.58 15.82 -10.34
C SER A 87 -6.38 16.35 -8.92
N ASP A 88 -5.29 17.08 -8.72
CA ASP A 88 -4.96 17.74 -7.46
C ASP A 88 -5.61 19.12 -7.33
N TRP A 89 -6.47 19.51 -8.28
CA TRP A 89 -7.17 20.80 -8.24
C TRP A 89 -8.26 20.80 -7.17
N ALA A 90 -7.91 21.31 -5.98
CA ALA A 90 -8.89 21.73 -4.98
C ALA A 90 -9.19 23.23 -5.15
N SER A 91 -10.26 23.58 -5.88
CA SER A 91 -10.71 24.97 -5.99
C SER A 91 -11.32 25.44 -4.67
N ARG A 92 -10.52 26.04 -3.77
CA ARG A 92 -11.06 26.59 -2.51
C ARG A 92 -11.90 27.85 -2.70
N ARG A 93 -11.65 28.61 -3.78
CA ARG A 93 -12.51 29.73 -4.20
C ARG A 93 -12.16 30.11 -5.65
N ARG A 94 -13.11 29.99 -6.57
CA ARG A 94 -13.00 30.54 -7.92
C ARG A 94 -13.64 31.92 -7.90
N VAL A 95 -12.84 32.98 -7.99
CA VAL A 95 -13.37 34.35 -8.17
C VAL A 95 -13.17 34.71 -9.64
N VAL A 96 -14.28 34.77 -10.38
CA VAL A 96 -14.30 35.31 -11.74
C VAL A 96 -14.81 36.74 -11.62
N VAL A 97 -13.93 37.72 -11.86
CA VAL A 97 -14.36 39.11 -12.04
C VAL A 97 -14.45 39.36 -13.53
N SER A 98 -15.67 39.38 -14.06
CA SER A 98 -15.95 39.80 -15.44
C SER A 98 -16.45 41.25 -15.41
N GLY A 99 -15.67 42.16 -15.99
CA GLY A 99 -16.11 43.54 -16.23
C GLY A 99 -16.65 43.66 -17.65
N THR A 100 -17.91 44.05 -17.80
CA THR A 100 -18.49 44.51 -19.07
C THR A 100 -18.47 46.03 -19.08
N GLY A 101 -17.62 46.64 -19.90
CA GLY A 101 -17.58 48.08 -20.13
C GLY A 101 -18.13 48.41 -21.52
N SER A 102 -19.20 49.18 -21.60
CA SER A 102 -19.69 49.77 -22.86
C SER A 102 -19.08 51.17 -23.01
N VAL A 103 -18.33 51.41 -24.08
CA VAL A 103 -17.80 52.75 -24.40
C VAL A 103 -18.79 53.42 -25.35
N ARG A 104 -19.48 54.46 -24.89
CA ARG A 104 -20.30 55.32 -25.75
C ARG A 104 -19.54 56.62 -25.99
N GLY A 105 -18.95 56.76 -27.18
CA GLY A 105 -18.27 57.96 -27.63
C GLY A 105 -19.11 58.65 -28.69
N GLU A 106 -19.35 59.96 -28.52
CA GLU A 106 -20.06 60.79 -29.50
C GLU A 106 -19.00 61.59 -30.27
N VAL A 107 -18.99 61.49 -31.61
CA VAL A 107 -18.07 62.22 -32.49
C VAL A 107 -18.87 63.32 -33.20
N PRO A 108 -18.35 64.55 -33.38
CA PRO A 108 -19.16 65.69 -33.82
C PRO A 108 -19.71 65.68 -35.25
N GLU A 109 -19.60 64.58 -36.01
CA GLU A 109 -20.13 64.48 -37.37
C GLU A 109 -20.40 63.00 -37.73
N GLY A 110 -21.60 62.54 -37.37
CA GLY A 110 -22.14 61.23 -37.78
C GLY A 110 -22.34 60.24 -36.63
N ASP A 111 -23.57 59.72 -36.51
CA ASP A 111 -23.90 58.60 -35.60
C ASP A 111 -23.15 57.34 -36.05
N LEU A 112 -22.01 57.06 -35.42
CA LEU A 112 -21.30 55.79 -35.56
C LEU A 112 -21.49 54.98 -34.27
N ASN A 113 -22.46 54.07 -34.28
CA ASN A 113 -22.64 53.09 -33.20
C ASN A 113 -21.51 52.05 -33.28
N LEU A 114 -20.45 52.23 -32.49
CA LEU A 114 -19.40 51.25 -32.27
C LEU A 114 -19.70 50.46 -30.99
N ASP A 115 -20.43 49.35 -31.14
CA ASP A 115 -20.63 48.38 -30.06
C ASP A 115 -19.34 47.56 -29.82
N GLY A 116 -18.44 48.10 -28.99
CA GLY A 116 -17.24 47.40 -28.54
C GLY A 116 -17.47 46.74 -27.18
N GLU A 117 -17.75 45.43 -27.15
CA GLU A 117 -17.73 44.65 -25.90
C GLU A 117 -16.29 44.33 -25.48
N SER A 118 -15.73 45.08 -24.53
CA SER A 118 -14.48 44.68 -23.88
C SER A 118 -14.79 43.75 -22.70
N ARG A 119 -14.46 42.46 -22.85
CA ARG A 119 -14.55 41.46 -21.78
C ARG A 119 -13.18 41.31 -21.13
N ALA A 120 -13.00 41.89 -19.94
CA ALA A 120 -11.84 41.62 -19.11
C ALA A 120 -12.25 40.61 -18.03
N ALA A 121 -11.63 39.43 -18.05
CA ALA A 121 -11.79 38.40 -17.03
C ALA A 121 -10.49 38.29 -16.23
N VAL A 122 -10.53 38.62 -14.94
CA VAL A 122 -9.42 38.36 -14.01
C VAL A 122 -9.74 37.09 -13.25
N GLN A 123 -8.94 36.05 -13.46
CA GLN A 123 -9.02 34.79 -12.73
C GLN A 123 -7.95 34.78 -11.65
N SER A 124 -8.38 34.75 -10.39
CA SER A 124 -7.49 34.55 -9.24
C SER A 124 -7.70 33.15 -8.69
N GLU A 125 -6.63 32.36 -8.63
CA GLU A 125 -6.64 30.98 -8.12
C GLU A 125 -5.71 30.88 -6.92
N THR A 126 -6.23 30.46 -5.76
CA THR A 126 -5.43 30.18 -4.57
C THR A 126 -5.09 28.70 -4.52
N ARG A 127 -3.83 28.38 -4.82
CA ARG A 127 -3.26 27.02 -4.69
C ARG A 127 -2.80 26.82 -3.26
N SER A 128 -3.41 25.88 -2.54
CA SER A 128 -2.86 25.42 -1.27
C SER A 128 -1.99 24.20 -1.52
N GLY A 129 -0.69 24.30 -1.26
CA GLY A 129 0.17 23.12 -1.17
C GLY A 129 -0.42 22.16 -0.14
N ARG A 130 -0.65 20.91 -0.51
CA ARG A 130 -1.04 19.89 0.47
C ARG A 130 0.06 19.81 1.53
N SER A 131 -0.41 19.86 2.77
CA SER A 131 0.31 19.65 4.03
C SER A 131 1.40 18.57 3.92
N SER A 132 2.46 18.77 4.71
CA SER A 132 3.55 17.83 4.99
C SER A 132 3.07 16.40 4.84
N GLY A 133 3.61 15.68 3.85
CA GLY A 133 3.39 14.25 3.75
C GLY A 133 3.77 13.56 5.06
N PRO A 134 3.24 12.36 5.31
CA PRO A 134 3.67 11.54 6.44
C PRO A 134 5.21 11.46 6.49
N ALA A 135 5.76 11.44 7.71
CA ALA A 135 7.19 11.44 7.91
C ALA A 135 7.84 10.33 7.08
N ALA A 136 8.84 10.69 6.28
CA ALA A 136 9.61 9.69 5.55
C ALA A 136 10.21 8.71 6.58
N PRO A 137 10.21 7.40 6.30
CA PRO A 137 10.80 6.42 7.19
C PRO A 137 12.27 6.76 7.40
N ALA A 138 12.82 6.38 8.56
CA ALA A 138 14.21 6.64 8.89
C ALA A 138 15.14 6.21 7.77
N PHE A 139 16.14 7.04 7.45
CA PHE A 139 17.09 6.79 6.37
C PHE A 139 17.73 5.40 6.46
N ASP A 140 18.06 4.94 7.66
CA ASP A 140 18.67 3.62 7.88
C ASP A 140 17.77 2.48 7.40
N LEU A 141 16.45 2.56 7.66
CA LEU A 141 15.47 1.59 7.17
C LEU A 141 15.44 1.57 5.64
N GLN A 142 15.33 2.76 5.02
CA GLN A 142 15.36 2.88 3.56
C GLN A 142 16.65 2.29 2.98
N SER A 143 17.80 2.59 3.60
CA SER A 143 19.10 2.11 3.16
C SER A 143 19.20 0.57 3.21
N GLY A 144 18.69 -0.03 4.29
CA GLY A 144 18.63 -1.48 4.45
C GLY A 144 17.79 -2.12 3.36
N PHE A 145 16.57 -1.60 3.19
CA PHE A 145 15.60 -2.09 2.21
C PHE A 145 16.14 -2.01 0.77
N VAL A 146 16.60 -0.83 0.35
CA VAL A 146 17.16 -0.61 -0.99
C VAL A 146 18.40 -1.47 -1.22
N SER A 147 19.28 -1.60 -0.22
CA SER A 147 20.49 -2.42 -0.36
C SER A 147 20.17 -3.89 -0.61
N GLN A 148 19.11 -4.41 0.03
CA GLN A 148 18.72 -5.79 -0.09
C GLN A 148 18.01 -6.08 -1.41
N LEU A 149 17.12 -5.20 -1.86
CA LEU A 149 16.53 -5.28 -3.20
C LEU A 149 17.61 -5.23 -4.29
N SER A 150 18.59 -4.35 -4.14
CA SER A 150 19.69 -4.22 -5.12
C SER A 150 20.53 -5.49 -5.20
N ARG A 151 20.75 -6.18 -4.07
CA ARG A 151 21.43 -7.50 -4.04
C ARG A 151 20.66 -8.57 -4.81
N ALA A 152 19.34 -8.46 -4.89
CA ALA A 152 18.47 -9.34 -5.66
C ALA A 152 18.37 -8.98 -7.16
N GLY A 153 19.15 -7.99 -7.63
CA GLY A 153 19.13 -7.54 -9.03
C GLY A 153 18.04 -6.49 -9.34
N VAL A 154 17.29 -6.02 -8.34
CA VAL A 154 16.25 -4.99 -8.55
C VAL A 154 16.89 -3.63 -8.76
N ARG A 155 16.41 -2.89 -9.77
CA ARG A 155 16.76 -1.49 -10.00
C ARG A 155 15.78 -0.58 -9.28
N VAL A 156 16.14 -0.11 -8.09
CA VAL A 156 15.31 0.83 -7.36
C VAL A 156 15.38 2.21 -8.00
N VAL A 157 14.22 2.80 -8.30
CA VAL A 157 14.10 4.17 -8.84
C VAL A 157 13.44 5.08 -7.81
N ASP A 158 14.04 6.25 -7.60
CA ASP A 158 13.46 7.27 -6.72
C ASP A 158 12.32 7.99 -7.45
N ARG A 159 11.15 8.05 -6.80
CA ARG A 159 9.97 8.73 -7.33
C ARG A 159 10.25 10.18 -7.69
N ASN A 160 10.90 10.94 -6.80
CA ASN A 160 11.11 12.36 -7.02
C ASN A 160 12.10 12.59 -8.17
N ALA A 161 13.06 11.70 -8.34
CA ALA A 161 13.96 11.71 -9.49
C ALA A 161 13.21 11.47 -10.79
N ILE A 162 12.42 10.39 -10.91
CA ILE A 162 11.67 10.10 -12.16
C ILE A 162 10.66 11.22 -12.47
N MET A 163 10.00 11.78 -11.47
CA MET A 163 9.09 12.93 -11.64
C MET A 163 9.82 14.13 -12.25
N ARG A 164 11.00 14.46 -11.75
CA ARG A 164 11.81 15.60 -12.24
C ARG A 164 12.38 15.35 -13.63
N ILE A 165 12.81 14.12 -13.92
CA ILE A 165 13.29 13.72 -15.25
C ILE A 165 12.16 13.86 -16.27
N THR A 166 10.97 13.32 -15.95
CA THR A 166 9.81 13.43 -16.83
C THR A 166 9.35 14.87 -16.99
N ASP A 167 9.33 15.68 -15.92
CA ASP A 167 8.98 17.10 -15.99
C ASP A 167 9.95 17.89 -16.89
N ASN A 168 11.26 17.66 -16.75
CA ASN A 168 12.27 18.30 -17.60
C ASN A 168 12.15 17.87 -19.07
N ALA A 169 11.85 16.60 -19.33
CA ALA A 169 11.67 16.11 -20.70
C ALA A 169 10.47 16.76 -21.42
N LEU A 170 9.50 17.32 -20.70
CA LEU A 170 8.34 18.04 -21.25
C LEU A 170 8.62 19.54 -21.50
N GLU A 171 9.85 20.00 -21.30
CA GLU A 171 10.27 21.39 -21.51
C GLU A 171 10.44 21.77 -23.00
N ASP A 172 10.12 20.87 -23.93
CA ASP A 172 10.21 21.04 -25.39
C ASP A 172 9.16 21.98 -26.02
N GLY A 173 8.39 22.70 -25.19
CA GLY A 173 7.44 23.72 -25.63
C GLY A 173 6.09 23.17 -26.11
N THR A 174 5.88 21.85 -26.09
CA THR A 174 4.59 21.22 -26.42
C THR A 174 3.65 21.08 -25.22
N PHE A 175 4.18 21.24 -24.00
CA PHE A 175 3.41 21.24 -22.76
C PHE A 175 3.20 22.67 -22.25
N GLU A 176 1.98 23.18 -22.36
CA GLU A 176 1.59 24.38 -21.61
C GLU A 176 1.70 24.08 -20.10
N ARG A 177 2.61 24.79 -19.41
CA ARG A 177 2.75 24.80 -17.93
C ARG A 177 1.49 25.26 -17.18
N LEU A 178 0.37 25.51 -17.88
CA LEU A 178 -0.85 26.08 -17.32
C LEU A 178 -1.50 25.21 -16.24
N SER A 179 -1.25 23.89 -16.23
CA SER A 179 -1.23 23.07 -14.99
C SER A 179 -1.03 21.60 -15.32
N PRO A 180 0.16 21.01 -15.09
CA PRO A 180 0.28 19.57 -15.07
C PRO A 180 -0.53 19.06 -13.87
N ASP A 181 -1.59 18.30 -14.12
CA ASP A 181 -2.17 17.44 -13.10
C ASP A 181 -1.02 16.56 -12.57
N GLN A 182 -0.59 16.77 -11.33
CA GLN A 182 0.59 16.11 -10.76
C GLN A 182 0.44 14.58 -10.76
N ALA A 183 -0.78 14.06 -10.64
CA ALA A 183 -1.08 12.63 -10.80
C ALA A 183 -0.87 12.13 -12.23
N ARG A 184 -1.17 12.93 -13.27
CA ARG A 184 -0.87 12.56 -14.67
C ARG A 184 0.63 12.51 -14.93
N LEU A 185 1.37 13.48 -14.39
CA LEU A 185 2.83 13.48 -14.47
C LEU A 185 3.41 12.27 -13.73
N GLU A 186 2.87 11.93 -12.56
CA GLU A 186 3.23 10.73 -11.79
C GLU A 186 2.98 9.43 -12.55
N MET A 187 1.81 9.28 -13.17
CA MET A 187 1.52 8.10 -13.99
C MET A 187 2.44 7.97 -15.18
N ARG A 188 2.73 9.08 -15.87
CA ARG A 188 3.67 9.08 -16.99
C ARG A 188 5.10 8.74 -16.55
N ALA A 189 5.55 9.30 -15.43
CA ALA A 189 6.88 9.03 -14.91
C ALA A 189 7.02 7.56 -14.50
N LEU A 190 6.00 6.99 -13.86
CA LEU A 190 5.97 5.57 -13.50
C LEU A 190 5.99 4.69 -14.76
N ASP A 191 5.14 4.93 -15.74
CA ASP A 191 5.06 4.16 -16.99
C ASP A 191 6.40 4.11 -17.74
N GLN A 192 7.15 5.23 -17.76
CA GLN A 192 8.42 5.33 -18.46
C GLN A 192 9.60 4.69 -17.70
N HIS A 193 9.60 4.78 -16.36
CA HIS A 193 10.78 4.52 -15.55
C HIS A 193 10.65 3.36 -14.56
N ALA A 194 9.46 2.80 -14.35
CA ALA A 194 9.21 1.73 -13.40
C ALA A 194 8.33 0.63 -14.02
N ASP A 195 8.66 -0.62 -13.70
CA ASP A 195 7.84 -1.78 -14.05
C ASP A 195 6.84 -2.08 -12.91
N TYR A 196 7.25 -1.81 -11.67
CA TYR A 196 6.42 -1.95 -10.47
C TYR A 196 6.49 -0.69 -9.58
N LEU A 197 5.38 -0.45 -8.88
CA LEU A 197 5.28 0.52 -7.80
C LEU A 197 5.14 -0.23 -6.48
N LEU A 198 6.08 0.00 -5.57
CA LEU A 198 6.05 -0.51 -4.22
C LEU A 198 5.63 0.59 -3.25
N VAL A 199 4.53 0.38 -2.53
CA VAL A 199 4.06 1.26 -1.47
C VAL A 199 4.41 0.62 -0.14
N LEU A 200 5.32 1.24 0.62
CA LEU A 200 5.67 0.83 1.98
C LEU A 200 5.07 1.80 2.97
N SER A 201 4.30 1.29 3.92
CA SER A 201 3.63 2.07 4.95
C SER A 201 3.94 1.51 6.33
N GLU A 202 4.44 2.37 7.21
CA GLU A 202 4.49 2.12 8.65
C GLU A 202 3.10 2.38 9.25
N VAL A 203 2.44 1.31 9.72
CA VAL A 203 1.09 1.36 10.30
C VAL A 203 1.17 1.58 11.82
N ALA A 204 2.16 0.95 12.44
CA ALA A 204 2.55 1.13 13.83
C ALA A 204 4.08 0.98 13.94
N ALA A 205 4.66 1.27 15.11
CA ALA A 205 6.12 1.30 15.32
C ALA A 205 6.85 0.02 14.91
N ASP A 206 6.14 -1.12 14.97
CA ASP A 206 6.60 -2.47 14.68
C ASP A 206 5.67 -3.18 13.68
N GLN A 207 4.90 -2.43 12.89
CA GLN A 207 3.99 -3.00 11.89
C GLN A 207 4.10 -2.26 10.56
N PHE A 208 4.52 -2.99 9.55
CA PHE A 208 4.72 -2.52 8.19
C PHE A 208 3.77 -3.21 7.22
N GLN A 209 3.30 -2.46 6.24
CA GLN A 209 2.55 -2.97 5.12
C GLN A 209 3.26 -2.61 3.82
N ILE A 210 3.39 -3.58 2.94
CA ILE A 210 4.01 -3.42 1.64
C ILE A 210 3.03 -3.90 0.58
N ARG A 211 2.77 -3.06 -0.41
CA ARG A 211 1.97 -3.40 -1.59
C ARG A 211 2.81 -3.21 -2.83
N VAL A 212 2.88 -4.23 -3.66
CA VAL A 212 3.57 -4.17 -4.96
C VAL A 212 2.52 -4.18 -6.07
N LEU A 213 2.53 -3.14 -6.88
CA LEU A 213 1.60 -2.92 -7.98
C LEU A 213 2.37 -2.99 -9.30
N SER A 214 1.84 -3.70 -10.29
CA SER A 214 2.31 -3.61 -11.67
C SER A 214 1.87 -2.29 -12.26
N VAL A 215 2.83 -1.52 -12.81
CA VAL A 215 2.52 -0.23 -13.45
C VAL A 215 1.79 -0.44 -14.79
N LYS A 216 2.02 -1.58 -15.45
CA LYS A 216 1.50 -1.86 -16.80
C LYS A 216 -0.01 -2.10 -16.83
N ASP A 217 -0.54 -2.78 -15.82
CA ASP A 217 -1.93 -3.24 -15.79
C ASP A 217 -2.66 -2.93 -14.46
N GLY A 218 -1.96 -2.33 -13.49
CA GLY A 218 -2.53 -2.00 -12.19
C GLY A 218 -2.78 -3.20 -11.28
N SER A 219 -2.32 -4.41 -11.65
CA SER A 219 -2.51 -5.61 -10.83
C SER A 219 -1.68 -5.56 -9.54
N VAL A 220 -2.18 -6.21 -8.49
CA VAL A 220 -1.44 -6.40 -7.23
C VAL A 220 -0.55 -7.63 -7.39
N ALA A 221 0.76 -7.41 -7.46
CA ALA A 221 1.75 -8.49 -7.55
C ALA A 221 2.00 -9.14 -6.18
N ALA A 222 2.06 -8.33 -5.12
CA ALA A 222 2.27 -8.82 -3.76
C ALA A 222 1.63 -7.89 -2.72
N LEU A 223 1.21 -8.49 -1.60
CA LEU A 223 0.78 -7.79 -0.40
C LEU A 223 1.45 -8.47 0.81
N VAL A 224 2.22 -7.69 1.58
CA VAL A 224 2.97 -8.18 2.73
C VAL A 224 2.59 -7.34 3.95
N SER A 225 2.30 -8.02 5.06
CA SER A 225 2.19 -7.42 6.39
C SER A 225 3.30 -8.02 7.23
N SER A 226 4.12 -7.17 7.84
CA SER A 226 5.34 -7.60 8.51
C SER A 226 5.60 -6.84 9.80
N ASN A 227 6.17 -7.50 10.81
CA ASN A 227 6.76 -6.84 11.97
C ASN A 227 8.23 -6.41 11.75
N GLY A 228 8.81 -6.76 10.61
CA GLY A 228 10.18 -6.42 10.24
C GLY A 228 11.26 -7.08 11.09
N MET A 229 10.91 -8.11 11.89
CA MET A 229 11.85 -8.78 12.78
C MET A 229 12.69 -9.82 12.02
N PRO A 230 14.03 -9.66 11.93
CA PRO A 230 14.88 -10.65 11.29
C PRO A 230 15.00 -11.92 12.14
N PRO A 231 15.22 -13.10 11.53
CA PRO A 231 15.44 -14.32 12.27
C PRO A 231 16.75 -14.28 13.07
N GLU A 232 16.72 -14.88 14.26
CA GLU A 232 17.90 -14.98 15.12
C GLU A 232 19.04 -15.70 14.40
N THR A 233 20.22 -15.09 14.43
CA THR A 233 21.46 -15.65 13.91
C THR A 233 22.29 -16.26 15.03
N GLU A 234 23.31 -17.05 14.70
CA GLU A 234 24.25 -17.56 15.70
C GLU A 234 25.04 -16.44 16.40
N GLU A 235 25.23 -15.30 15.73
CA GLU A 235 25.87 -14.13 16.32
C GLU A 235 25.03 -13.52 17.46
N ASP A 236 23.70 -13.68 17.40
CA ASP A 236 22.75 -13.20 18.40
C ASP A 236 22.72 -14.08 19.66
N ARG A 237 23.28 -15.29 19.56
CA ARG A 237 23.40 -16.26 20.66
C ARG A 237 24.79 -16.26 21.30
N ARG A 238 25.61 -15.24 21.03
CA ARG A 238 26.99 -15.16 21.54
C ARG A 238 27.02 -14.75 23.01
N TRP A 239 27.67 -15.58 23.81
CA TRP A 239 28.02 -15.26 25.19
C TRP A 239 29.26 -14.38 25.20
N VAL A 240 29.18 -13.21 25.83
CA VAL A 240 30.30 -12.28 25.97
C VAL A 240 30.85 -12.40 27.38
N ALA A 241 32.16 -12.59 27.49
CA ALA A 241 32.85 -12.56 28.78
C ALA A 241 32.91 -11.10 29.27
N THR A 242 32.34 -10.85 30.45
CA THR A 242 32.40 -9.60 31.20
C THR A 242 33.17 -9.83 32.49
N ASP A 243 33.49 -8.74 33.21
CA ASP A 243 34.15 -8.81 34.53
C ASP A 243 33.30 -9.54 35.59
N ARG A 244 32.04 -9.89 35.27
CA ARG A 244 31.10 -10.60 36.13
C ARG A 244 30.74 -12.01 35.63
N GLY A 245 31.41 -12.50 34.59
CA GLY A 245 31.17 -13.83 34.01
C GLY A 245 30.71 -13.78 32.56
N PHE A 246 30.03 -14.82 32.09
CA PHE A 246 29.49 -14.86 30.73
C PHE A 246 28.06 -14.30 30.71
N GLU A 247 27.84 -13.25 29.94
CA GLU A 247 26.51 -12.66 29.75
C GLU A 247 26.02 -12.91 28.33
N LYS A 248 24.76 -13.34 28.18
CA LYS A 248 24.09 -13.44 26.89
C LYS A 248 23.83 -12.01 26.39
N ARG A 249 24.46 -11.61 25.29
CA ARG A 249 24.18 -10.31 24.67
C ARG A 249 23.13 -10.47 23.59
N GLU A 250 21.92 -10.02 23.89
CA GLU A 250 20.87 -9.90 22.89
C GLU A 250 21.23 -8.75 21.93
N ARG A 251 21.27 -9.05 20.64
CA ARG A 251 21.50 -8.05 19.61
C ARG A 251 20.33 -7.07 19.60
N ARG A 252 20.64 -5.78 19.60
CA ARG A 252 19.65 -4.76 19.24
C ARG A 252 19.47 -4.78 17.73
N VAL A 253 18.28 -5.14 17.28
CA VAL A 253 17.89 -5.06 15.87
C VAL A 253 17.92 -3.58 15.46
N SER A 254 18.71 -3.25 14.44
CA SER A 254 18.78 -1.89 13.91
C SER A 254 17.69 -1.63 12.88
N LEU A 255 17.33 -0.37 12.64
CA LEU A 255 16.37 -0.01 11.58
C LEU A 255 16.84 -0.47 10.20
N LYS A 256 18.16 -0.54 9.98
CA LYS A 256 18.74 -1.10 8.76
C LYS A 256 18.45 -2.60 8.63
N ASP A 257 18.55 -3.35 9.73
CA ASP A 257 18.22 -4.78 9.75
C ASP A 257 16.73 -5.00 9.46
N VAL A 258 15.86 -4.18 10.05
CA VAL A 258 14.42 -4.14 9.74
C VAL A 258 14.19 -3.91 8.25
N GLY A 259 14.85 -2.90 7.66
CA GLY A 259 14.74 -2.61 6.24
C GLY A 259 15.17 -3.79 5.35
N GLN A 260 16.28 -4.46 5.70
CA GLN A 260 16.75 -5.64 4.97
C GLN A 260 15.76 -6.80 5.07
N GLU A 261 15.18 -7.00 6.25
CA GLU A 261 14.21 -8.06 6.48
C GLU A 261 12.91 -7.82 5.70
N LEU A 262 12.38 -6.60 5.74
CA LEU A 262 11.20 -6.20 4.97
C LEU A 262 11.40 -6.42 3.47
N ALA A 263 12.60 -6.14 2.95
CA ALA A 263 12.92 -6.40 1.56
C ALA A 263 12.93 -7.90 1.25
N LEU A 264 13.49 -8.74 2.13
CA LEU A 264 13.48 -10.19 1.95
C LEU A 264 12.07 -10.77 1.95
N GLN A 265 11.20 -10.34 2.87
CA GLN A 265 9.81 -10.79 2.89
C GLN A 265 9.02 -10.29 1.67
N THR A 266 9.35 -9.11 1.15
CA THR A 266 8.80 -8.63 -0.12
C THR A 266 9.22 -9.52 -1.29
N LEU A 267 10.51 -9.88 -1.36
CA LEU A 267 11.05 -10.75 -2.41
C LEU A 267 10.53 -12.18 -2.31
N GLU A 268 10.24 -12.66 -1.10
CA GLU A 268 9.62 -13.98 -0.87
C GLU A 268 8.20 -14.05 -1.44
N ALA A 269 7.48 -12.92 -1.41
CA ALA A 269 6.11 -12.80 -1.91
C ALA A 269 6.01 -12.51 -3.41
N LEU A 270 7.13 -12.25 -4.10
CA LEU A 270 7.22 -11.94 -5.54
C LEU A 270 7.76 -13.13 -6.35
#